data_AF-A0A7S4IAF6-F1
#
_entry.id   AF-A0A7S4IAF6-F1
#
_cell.length_a   1.000
_cell.length_b   1.000
_cell.length_c   1.000
_cell.angle_alpha   90.00
_cell.angle_beta   90.00
_cell.angle_gamma   90.00
#
_symmetry.space_group_name_H-M   'P 1'
#
loop_
_entity.id
_entity.type
_entity.pdbx_description
1 polymer ?
#
loop_
_entity_poly.entity_id
_entity_poly.type
_entity_poly.pdbx_seq_one_letter_code
_entity_poly.pdbx_strand_id
1 'polypeptide(L)'
;TIQASKELNITQKIHLKLDTGMHRVGFSEEELSQILPELCDAVGSGSIELDGMYTHLSKADETNKEYTIQQLECFQRGINQLKTQNLSVRFLHSMNSAGSIDFDQLSKKLPFLNEFNLYRIGISLYGLYPSNEVSKPNVPLQPLMEWTTEVVQVKKLASNKKIGYGGTYETTEQSTIAVLPVGYADGYRRLLGASDDAEAYYVCIKGKICPIVGRVCMDMIMVDASEVDDVAEGDCAWLMGCPDGNDVGLHCDDMAKRLSTINYEITCLVG
;
A
#
# COMPACT_ATOMS: atom_id res chain seq x y z
N THR A 1 -5.36 -27.01 -12.98
CA THR A 1 -4.88 -26.51 -14.30
C THR A 1 -4.79 -27.59 -15.35
N ILE A 2 -4.02 -28.68 -15.16
CA ILE A 2 -3.88 -29.76 -16.15
C ILE A 2 -5.24 -30.38 -16.52
N GLN A 3 -6.06 -30.68 -15.51
CA GLN A 3 -7.41 -31.22 -15.75
C GLN A 3 -8.27 -30.25 -16.57
N ALA A 4 -8.34 -28.97 -16.17
CA ALA A 4 -9.07 -27.95 -16.92
C ALA A 4 -8.55 -27.77 -18.36
N SER A 5 -7.23 -27.87 -18.57
CA SER A 5 -6.62 -27.87 -19.91
C SER A 5 -7.17 -29.01 -20.78
N LYS A 6 -7.23 -30.22 -20.22
CA LYS A 6 -7.76 -31.41 -20.91
C LYS A 6 -9.27 -31.30 -21.18
N GLU A 7 -10.04 -30.81 -20.22
CA GLU A 7 -11.49 -30.65 -20.34
C GLU A 7 -11.87 -29.59 -21.38
N LEU A 8 -11.13 -28.48 -21.42
CA LEU A 8 -11.39 -27.36 -22.32
C LEU A 8 -10.66 -27.47 -23.66
N ASN A 9 -9.73 -28.42 -23.80
CA ASN A 9 -8.82 -28.56 -24.94
C ASN A 9 -8.06 -27.26 -25.26
N ILE A 10 -7.55 -26.59 -24.21
CA ILE A 10 -6.81 -25.33 -24.31
C ILE A 10 -5.55 -25.44 -23.45
N THR A 11 -4.38 -25.25 -24.07
CA THR A 11 -3.10 -25.13 -23.37
C THR A 11 -3.15 -23.99 -22.36
N GLN A 12 -2.90 -24.32 -21.08
CA GLN A 12 -2.96 -23.34 -20.01
C GLN A 12 -1.59 -22.70 -19.82
N LYS A 13 -1.55 -21.38 -19.99
CA LYS A 13 -0.34 -20.59 -19.79
C LYS A 13 -0.19 -20.21 -18.33
N ILE A 14 0.91 -20.60 -17.68
CA ILE A 14 1.08 -20.44 -16.23
C ILE A 14 2.39 -19.78 -15.83
N HIS A 15 2.38 -19.16 -14.64
CA HIS A 15 3.59 -18.78 -13.91
C HIS A 15 3.67 -19.61 -12.63
N LEU A 16 4.74 -20.38 -12.48
CA LEU A 16 4.97 -21.20 -11.28
C LEU A 16 5.44 -20.31 -10.13
N LYS A 17 4.76 -20.40 -8.99
CA LYS A 17 5.15 -19.66 -7.80
C LYS A 17 5.96 -20.55 -6.87
N LEU A 18 7.17 -20.12 -6.54
CA LEU A 18 7.99 -20.71 -5.48
C LEU A 18 7.80 -19.89 -4.20
N ASP A 19 7.56 -20.58 -3.09
CA ASP A 19 7.67 -20.01 -1.76
C ASP A 19 9.11 -20.11 -1.28
N THR A 20 9.77 -18.96 -1.18
CA THR A 20 11.16 -18.85 -0.76
C THR A 20 11.30 -18.37 0.69
N GLY A 21 10.22 -18.42 1.48
CA GLY A 21 10.21 -17.99 2.88
C GLY A 21 9.09 -17.02 3.25
N MET A 22 8.16 -16.72 2.34
CA MET A 22 6.98 -15.92 2.71
C MET A 22 5.91 -16.79 3.39
N HIS A 23 5.88 -18.10 3.11
CA HIS A 23 4.96 -19.07 3.74
C HIS A 23 3.48 -18.71 3.58
N ARG A 24 3.15 -18.03 2.48
CA ARG A 24 1.78 -17.63 2.13
C ARG A 24 1.16 -18.56 1.10
N VAL A 25 1.75 -18.60 -0.10
CA VAL A 25 1.34 -19.46 -1.21
C VAL A 25 2.54 -19.65 -2.14
N GLY A 26 2.60 -20.79 -2.83
CA GLY A 26 3.71 -21.22 -3.68
C GLY A 26 4.24 -22.58 -3.22
N PHE A 27 4.98 -23.27 -4.08
CA PHE A 27 5.63 -24.53 -3.73
C PHE A 27 6.89 -24.25 -2.92
N SER A 28 7.18 -25.05 -1.89
CA SER A 28 8.51 -25.08 -1.28
C SER A 28 9.57 -25.59 -2.28
N GLU A 29 10.85 -25.47 -1.94
CA GLU A 29 11.94 -26.00 -2.75
C GLU A 29 11.84 -27.54 -2.90
N GLU A 30 11.40 -28.23 -1.85
CA GLU A 30 11.16 -29.67 -1.84
C GLU A 30 9.90 -30.06 -2.62
N GLU A 31 8.80 -29.33 -2.43
CA GLU A 31 7.56 -29.58 -3.18
C GLU A 31 7.78 -29.37 -4.67
N LEU A 32 8.54 -28.34 -5.06
CA LEU A 32 8.95 -28.14 -6.46
C LEU A 32 9.61 -29.40 -7.00
N SER A 33 10.63 -29.92 -6.30
CA SER A 33 11.32 -31.15 -6.70
C SER A 33 10.37 -32.34 -6.89
N GLN A 34 9.33 -32.45 -6.06
CA GLN A 34 8.35 -33.54 -6.13
C GLN A 34 7.42 -33.42 -7.34
N ILE A 35 7.05 -32.20 -7.75
CA ILE A 35 6.14 -31.97 -8.88
C ILE A 35 6.83 -31.89 -10.25
N LEU A 36 8.16 -31.83 -10.29
CA LEU A 36 8.90 -31.72 -11.57
C LEU A 36 8.51 -32.78 -12.61
N PRO A 37 8.36 -34.08 -12.27
CA PRO A 37 7.96 -35.08 -13.27
C PRO A 37 6.59 -34.77 -13.88
N GLU A 38 5.60 -34.44 -13.05
CA GLU A 38 4.25 -34.09 -13.52
C GLU A 38 4.25 -32.80 -14.35
N LEU A 39 5.05 -31.81 -13.95
CA LEU A 39 5.21 -30.56 -14.69
C LEU A 39 5.83 -30.80 -16.07
N CYS A 40 6.88 -31.62 -16.15
CA CYS A 40 7.51 -32.02 -17.42
C CYS A 40 6.52 -32.71 -18.35
N ASP A 41 5.74 -33.67 -17.84
CA ASP A 41 4.72 -34.38 -18.61
C ASP A 41 3.61 -33.42 -19.12
N ALA A 42 3.20 -32.47 -18.27
CA ALA A 42 2.19 -31.47 -18.63
C ALA A 42 2.67 -30.50 -19.71
N VAL A 43 3.95 -30.09 -19.67
CA VAL A 43 4.56 -29.24 -20.70
C VAL A 43 4.78 -30.05 -21.98
N GLY A 44 5.32 -31.27 -21.89
CA GLY A 44 5.60 -32.13 -23.05
C GLY A 44 4.35 -32.57 -23.80
N SER A 45 3.22 -32.75 -23.09
CA SER A 45 1.92 -33.05 -23.70
C SER A 45 1.22 -31.83 -24.30
N GLY A 46 1.75 -30.61 -24.11
CA GLY A 46 1.11 -29.36 -24.52
C GLY A 46 -0.10 -28.97 -23.66
N SER A 47 -0.32 -29.63 -22.52
CA SER A 47 -1.38 -29.26 -21.57
C SER A 47 -1.10 -27.92 -20.89
N ILE A 48 0.18 -27.61 -20.68
CA ILE A 48 0.65 -26.39 -20.01
C ILE A 48 1.74 -25.72 -20.84
N GLU A 49 1.69 -24.39 -20.94
CA GLU A 49 2.83 -23.55 -21.30
C GLU A 49 3.40 -22.94 -20.01
N LEU A 50 4.58 -23.38 -19.59
CA LEU A 50 5.28 -22.82 -18.43
C LEU A 50 5.95 -21.50 -18.84
N ASP A 51 5.22 -20.40 -18.69
CA ASP A 51 5.64 -19.10 -19.20
C ASP A 51 6.59 -18.37 -18.25
N GLY A 52 6.40 -18.57 -16.95
CA GLY A 52 7.17 -17.84 -15.95
C GLY A 52 7.39 -18.61 -14.66
N MET A 53 8.32 -18.11 -13.87
CA MET A 53 8.53 -18.52 -12.49
C MET A 53 8.72 -17.28 -11.61
N TYR A 54 8.19 -17.30 -10.39
CA TYR A 54 8.29 -16.16 -9.50
C TYR A 54 8.27 -16.49 -8.01
N THR A 55 8.77 -15.55 -7.22
CA THR A 55 8.61 -15.51 -5.76
C THR A 55 8.17 -14.11 -5.30
N HIS A 56 7.86 -13.97 -4.02
CA HIS A 56 7.55 -12.70 -3.36
C HIS A 56 8.49 -12.48 -2.17
N LEU A 57 9.16 -11.33 -2.14
CA LEU A 57 10.10 -10.96 -1.09
C LEU A 57 9.33 -10.42 0.12
N SER A 58 9.65 -10.90 1.33
CA SER A 58 8.91 -10.57 2.56
C SER A 58 9.53 -9.44 3.37
N LYS A 59 10.85 -9.21 3.24
CA LYS A 59 11.61 -8.17 3.94
C LYS A 59 12.38 -7.26 2.98
N ALA A 60 11.90 -7.12 1.76
CA ALA A 60 12.57 -6.29 0.75
C ALA A 60 12.51 -4.81 1.09
N ASP A 61 11.60 -4.40 1.96
CA ASP A 61 11.35 -3.05 2.45
C ASP A 61 12.07 -2.74 3.77
N GLU A 62 12.88 -3.64 4.32
CA GLU A 62 13.69 -3.39 5.53
C GLU A 62 15.13 -3.03 5.17
N THR A 63 15.85 -2.34 6.07
CA THR A 63 17.27 -1.98 5.89
C THR A 63 18.14 -3.23 5.83
N ASN A 64 17.86 -4.23 6.68
CA ASN A 64 18.56 -5.50 6.66
C ASN A 64 18.06 -6.38 5.51
N LYS A 65 18.89 -6.54 4.48
CA LYS A 65 18.59 -7.36 3.29
C LYS A 65 18.99 -8.83 3.40
N GLU A 66 19.51 -9.31 4.54
CA GLU A 66 20.00 -10.69 4.68
C GLU A 66 18.91 -11.73 4.34
N TYR A 67 17.71 -11.56 4.89
CA TYR A 67 16.60 -12.48 4.59
C TYR A 67 16.18 -12.39 3.13
N THR A 68 16.07 -11.17 2.58
CA THR A 68 15.78 -10.95 1.16
C THR A 68 16.80 -11.64 0.24
N ILE A 69 18.08 -11.61 0.60
CA ILE A 69 19.15 -12.31 -0.13
C ILE A 69 18.93 -13.84 -0.06
N GLN A 70 18.64 -14.40 1.12
CA GLN A 70 18.35 -15.83 1.28
C GLN A 70 17.15 -16.27 0.42
N GLN A 71 16.10 -15.44 0.36
CA GLN A 71 14.93 -15.70 -0.50
C GLN A 71 15.31 -15.73 -1.98
N LEU A 72 16.16 -14.80 -2.44
CA LEU A 72 16.62 -14.72 -3.82
C LEU A 72 17.54 -15.90 -4.20
N GLU A 73 18.40 -16.34 -3.28
CA GLU A 73 19.24 -17.53 -3.47
C GLU A 73 18.40 -18.82 -3.52
N CYS A 74 17.37 -18.95 -2.68
CA CYS A 74 16.40 -20.04 -2.76
C CYS A 74 15.66 -20.01 -4.10
N PHE A 75 15.25 -18.83 -4.56
CA PHE A 75 14.64 -18.67 -5.88
C PHE A 75 15.57 -19.13 -7.00
N GLN A 76 16.86 -18.76 -6.94
CA GLN A 76 17.86 -19.20 -7.91
C GLN A 76 18.04 -20.72 -7.93
N ARG A 77 18.00 -21.39 -6.77
CA ARG A 77 18.03 -22.86 -6.72
C ARG A 77 16.80 -23.48 -7.36
N GLY A 78 15.61 -22.94 -7.12
CA GLY A 78 14.39 -23.39 -7.80
C GLY A 78 14.44 -23.21 -9.32
N ILE A 79 14.99 -22.09 -9.81
CA ILE A 79 15.24 -21.89 -11.24
C ILE A 79 16.20 -22.96 -11.78
N ASN A 80 17.25 -23.28 -11.04
CA ASN A 80 18.21 -24.30 -11.45
C ASN A 80 17.57 -25.70 -11.48
N GLN A 81 16.62 -26.01 -10.59
CA GLN A 81 15.85 -27.26 -10.65
C GLN A 81 15.03 -27.39 -11.94
N LEU A 82 14.44 -26.29 -12.44
CA LEU A 82 13.77 -26.31 -13.75
C LEU A 82 14.79 -26.54 -14.88
N LYS A 83 15.92 -25.83 -14.84
CA LYS A 83 16.99 -25.94 -15.86
C LYS A 83 17.54 -27.36 -15.96
N THR A 84 17.70 -28.11 -14.86
CA THR A 84 18.17 -29.51 -14.90
C THR A 84 17.20 -30.47 -15.57
N GLN A 85 15.91 -30.11 -15.64
CA GLN A 85 14.88 -30.86 -16.36
C GLN A 85 14.68 -30.37 -17.81
N ASN A 86 15.58 -29.51 -18.32
CA ASN A 86 15.44 -28.82 -19.62
C ASN A 86 14.16 -27.97 -19.74
N LEU A 87 13.58 -27.56 -18.61
CA LEU A 87 12.51 -26.57 -18.58
C LEU A 87 13.13 -25.17 -18.54
N SER A 88 12.66 -24.30 -19.42
CA SER A 88 13.01 -22.88 -19.42
C SER A 88 11.72 -22.05 -19.41
N VAL A 89 11.82 -20.85 -18.87
CA VAL A 89 10.68 -19.93 -18.76
C VAL A 89 11.04 -18.60 -19.39
N ARG A 90 10.04 -17.94 -19.97
CA ARG A 90 10.23 -16.61 -20.58
C ARG A 90 10.34 -15.53 -19.52
N PHE A 91 9.58 -15.63 -18.42
CA PHE A 91 9.55 -14.59 -17.39
C PHE A 91 10.09 -15.08 -16.05
N LEU A 92 11.09 -14.37 -15.52
CA LEU A 92 11.59 -14.55 -14.17
C LEU A 92 11.39 -13.26 -13.39
N HIS A 93 10.68 -13.35 -12.25
CA HIS A 93 10.36 -12.15 -11.47
C HIS A 93 10.30 -12.38 -9.96
N SER A 94 11.03 -11.59 -9.20
CA SER A 94 10.96 -11.56 -7.73
C SER A 94 10.69 -10.17 -7.16
N MET A 95 11.03 -9.12 -7.92
CA MET A 95 11.03 -7.74 -7.43
C MET A 95 9.62 -7.18 -7.28
N ASN A 96 9.23 -6.91 -6.04
CA ASN A 96 8.14 -6.00 -5.69
C ASN A 96 8.67 -4.55 -5.69
N SER A 97 7.83 -3.56 -5.32
CA SER A 97 8.26 -2.16 -5.27
C SER A 97 9.58 -1.95 -4.50
N ALA A 98 9.71 -2.55 -3.32
CA ALA A 98 10.90 -2.39 -2.47
C ALA A 98 12.15 -3.02 -3.08
N GLY A 99 12.06 -4.27 -3.55
CA GLY A 99 13.17 -4.93 -4.24
C GLY A 99 13.59 -4.23 -5.54
N SER A 100 12.66 -3.50 -6.17
CA SER A 100 12.94 -2.73 -7.39
C SER A 100 13.68 -1.43 -7.09
N ILE A 101 13.30 -0.72 -6.02
CA ILE A 101 14.00 0.50 -5.57
C ILE A 101 15.45 0.18 -5.19
N ASP A 102 15.67 -0.93 -4.49
CA ASP A 102 17.00 -1.36 -4.04
C ASP A 102 17.71 -2.30 -5.05
N PHE A 103 17.20 -2.42 -6.29
CA PHE A 103 17.69 -3.40 -7.26
C PHE A 103 19.17 -3.23 -7.57
N ASP A 104 19.65 -2.00 -7.73
CA ASP A 104 21.06 -1.72 -8.03
C ASP A 104 22.01 -2.22 -6.93
N GLN A 105 21.57 -2.20 -5.67
CA GLN A 105 22.35 -2.73 -4.56
C GLN A 105 22.32 -4.26 -4.54
N LEU A 106 21.13 -4.84 -4.77
CA LEU A 106 20.93 -6.28 -4.77
C LEU A 106 21.65 -6.96 -5.95
N SER A 107 21.57 -6.41 -7.16
CA SER A 107 22.17 -6.96 -8.38
C SER A 107 23.69 -6.95 -8.36
N LYS A 108 24.32 -5.98 -7.67
CA LYS A 108 25.77 -5.99 -7.42
C LYS A 108 26.20 -7.14 -6.51
N LYS A 109 25.36 -7.53 -5.54
CA LYS A 109 25.64 -8.65 -4.63
C LYS A 109 25.27 -10.00 -5.25
N LEU A 110 24.21 -10.03 -6.06
CA LEU A 110 23.61 -11.22 -6.65
C LEU A 110 23.53 -11.03 -8.18
N PRO A 111 24.61 -11.26 -8.94
CA PRO A 111 24.64 -10.98 -10.38
C PRO A 111 23.59 -11.76 -11.20
N PHE A 112 23.11 -12.91 -10.71
CA PHE A 112 22.06 -13.69 -11.37
C PHE A 112 20.72 -12.95 -11.46
N LEU A 113 20.50 -11.90 -10.65
CA LEU A 113 19.30 -11.07 -10.74
C LEU A 113 19.14 -10.38 -12.10
N ASN A 114 20.22 -10.24 -12.87
CA ASN A 114 20.16 -9.70 -14.23
C ASN A 114 19.47 -10.64 -15.23
N GLU A 115 19.23 -11.92 -14.87
CA GLU A 115 18.37 -12.83 -15.64
C GLU A 115 16.88 -12.53 -15.42
N PHE A 116 16.52 -11.74 -14.40
CA PHE A 116 15.12 -11.46 -14.07
C PHE A 116 14.63 -10.29 -14.92
N ASN A 117 13.52 -10.50 -15.62
CA ASN A 117 13.10 -9.63 -16.72
C ASN A 117 11.69 -9.06 -16.55
N LEU A 118 11.08 -9.22 -15.38
CA LEU A 118 9.80 -8.62 -15.06
C LEU A 118 9.78 -8.11 -13.60
N TYR A 119 9.29 -6.89 -13.41
CA TYR A 119 9.17 -6.21 -12.12
C TYR A 119 7.69 -6.02 -11.79
N ARG A 120 7.30 -6.24 -10.53
CA ARG A 120 5.90 -6.15 -10.08
C ARG A 120 5.72 -4.97 -9.12
N ILE A 121 5.73 -3.77 -9.69
CA ILE A 121 5.59 -2.52 -8.95
C ILE A 121 4.13 -2.30 -8.57
N GLY A 122 3.87 -2.14 -7.27
CA GLY A 122 2.56 -1.81 -6.72
C GLY A 122 2.55 -0.38 -6.20
N ILE A 123 2.75 -0.21 -4.88
CA ILE A 123 2.64 1.07 -4.18
C ILE A 123 3.45 2.23 -4.80
N SER A 124 4.63 1.93 -5.34
CA SER A 124 5.50 2.95 -5.94
C SER A 124 5.03 3.43 -7.30
N LEU A 125 4.13 2.69 -7.96
CA LEU A 125 3.41 3.20 -9.13
C LEU A 125 2.47 4.35 -8.75
N TYR A 126 2.00 4.39 -7.50
CA TYR A 126 1.16 5.46 -6.94
C TYR A 126 1.98 6.58 -6.28
N GLY A 127 3.30 6.59 -6.49
CA GLY A 127 4.17 7.63 -5.95
C GLY A 127 4.53 7.46 -4.48
N LEU A 128 4.26 6.29 -3.91
CA LEU A 128 4.45 6.01 -2.48
C LEU A 128 5.59 5.02 -2.25
N TYR A 129 6.42 5.29 -1.24
CA TYR A 129 7.48 4.37 -0.86
C TYR A 129 6.90 3.19 -0.06
N PRO A 130 7.41 1.97 -0.25
CA PRO A 130 6.97 0.80 0.50
C PRO A 130 7.31 0.88 1.99
N SER A 131 8.38 1.60 2.34
CA SER A 131 8.78 1.88 3.72
C SER A 131 9.70 3.11 3.79
N ASN A 132 10.10 3.48 5.00
CA ASN A 132 11.13 4.50 5.24
C ASN A 132 12.57 3.97 5.10
N GLU A 133 12.75 2.67 4.90
CA GLU A 133 14.05 1.98 4.96
C GLU A 133 14.64 1.64 3.58
N VAL A 134 13.87 1.80 2.50
CA VAL A 134 14.37 1.66 1.13
C VAL A 134 15.21 2.87 0.70
N SER A 135 16.05 2.70 -0.32
CA SER A 135 16.95 3.74 -0.82
C SER A 135 16.23 4.83 -1.64
N LYS A 136 15.43 5.67 -0.96
CA LYS A 136 14.63 6.74 -1.57
C LYS A 136 15.37 7.66 -2.56
N PRO A 137 16.62 8.11 -2.30
CA PRO A 137 17.31 9.04 -3.21
C PRO A 137 17.52 8.53 -4.64
N ASN A 138 17.49 7.21 -4.85
CA ASN A 138 17.70 6.61 -6.17
C ASN A 138 16.43 6.64 -7.03
N VAL A 139 15.25 6.76 -6.41
CA VAL A 139 13.96 6.68 -7.08
C VAL A 139 13.04 7.76 -6.52
N PRO A 140 13.11 9.01 -7.02
CA PRO A 140 12.24 10.07 -6.55
C PRO A 140 10.80 9.78 -6.96
N LEU A 141 9.96 9.46 -5.96
CA LEU A 141 8.53 9.24 -6.15
C LEU A 141 7.73 10.51 -5.84
N GLN A 142 6.69 10.75 -6.63
CA GLN A 142 5.73 11.83 -6.42
C GLN A 142 4.35 11.23 -6.15
N PRO A 143 3.77 11.43 -4.95
CA PRO A 143 2.44 10.92 -4.61
C PRO A 143 1.39 11.36 -5.63
N LEU A 144 0.56 10.41 -6.07
CA LEU A 144 -0.46 10.64 -7.12
C LEU A 144 -1.86 10.91 -6.59
N MET A 145 -2.15 10.49 -5.36
CA MET A 145 -3.50 10.56 -4.79
C MET A 145 -3.64 11.79 -3.88
N GLU A 146 -4.64 12.60 -4.19
CA GLU A 146 -5.14 13.68 -3.35
C GLU A 146 -6.58 13.34 -2.96
N TRP A 147 -6.94 13.60 -1.70
CA TRP A 147 -8.30 13.39 -1.22
C TRP A 147 -8.83 14.68 -0.63
N THR A 148 -9.86 15.23 -1.27
CA THR A 148 -10.49 16.48 -0.90
C THR A 148 -12.00 16.31 -0.76
N THR A 149 -12.61 17.22 -0.02
CA THR A 149 -14.06 17.37 0.12
C THR A 149 -14.39 18.86 0.24
N GLU A 150 -15.65 19.21 0.44
CA GLU A 150 -16.10 20.59 0.62
C GLU A 150 -16.68 20.83 2.02
N VAL A 151 -16.60 22.07 2.51
CA VAL A 151 -17.32 22.48 3.70
C VAL A 151 -18.81 22.54 3.40
N VAL A 152 -19.63 21.73 4.07
CA VAL A 152 -21.10 21.73 3.87
C VAL A 152 -21.86 22.58 4.88
N GLN A 153 -21.22 22.91 6.00
CA GLN A 153 -21.81 23.80 7.00
C GLN A 153 -20.75 24.44 7.88
N VAL A 154 -20.93 25.72 8.21
CA VAL A 154 -20.11 26.42 9.22
C VAL A 154 -20.99 26.82 10.41
N LYS A 155 -20.53 26.55 11.63
CA LYS A 155 -21.23 26.91 12.88
C LYS A 155 -20.30 27.68 13.81
N LYS A 156 -20.78 28.80 14.34
CA LYS A 156 -20.12 29.48 15.48
C LYS A 156 -20.70 28.93 16.78
N LEU A 157 -19.85 28.33 17.60
CA LEU A 157 -20.21 27.78 18.90
C LEU A 157 -19.57 28.62 20.01
N ALA A 158 -20.33 28.94 21.05
CA ALA A 158 -19.77 29.49 22.27
C ALA A 158 -18.93 28.44 23.01
N SER A 159 -18.26 28.83 24.09
CA SER A 159 -17.58 27.89 24.99
C SER A 159 -18.57 26.92 25.66
N ASN A 160 -18.04 25.79 26.14
CA ASN A 160 -18.73 24.71 26.82
C ASN A 160 -19.82 24.05 25.96
N LYS A 161 -19.55 23.84 24.67
CA LYS A 161 -20.42 23.11 23.73
C LYS A 161 -19.80 21.80 23.32
N LYS A 162 -20.53 20.72 23.56
CA LYS A 162 -20.13 19.36 23.18
C LYS A 162 -20.37 19.09 21.71
N ILE A 163 -19.45 18.40 21.06
CA ILE A 163 -19.49 18.10 19.62
C ILE A 163 -19.51 16.57 19.39
N GLY A 164 -20.38 16.14 18.48
CA GLY A 164 -20.45 14.77 17.97
C GLY A 164 -20.93 13.72 18.99
N TYR A 165 -20.82 12.45 18.59
CA TYR A 165 -21.31 11.32 19.40
C TYR A 165 -20.56 11.20 20.73
N GLY A 166 -21.32 11.15 21.82
CA GLY A 166 -20.78 11.05 23.18
C GLY A 166 -20.21 12.36 23.72
N GLY A 167 -20.16 13.43 22.92
CA GLY A 167 -19.62 14.72 23.33
C GLY A 167 -18.18 14.62 23.82
N THR A 168 -17.34 13.86 23.10
CA THR A 168 -15.93 13.61 23.45
C THR A 168 -15.03 14.82 23.26
N TYR A 169 -15.56 15.88 22.63
CA TYR A 169 -14.92 17.17 22.53
C TYR A 169 -15.89 18.24 23.06
N GLU A 170 -15.35 19.19 23.82
CA GLU A 170 -16.07 20.33 24.34
C GLU A 170 -15.27 21.61 24.06
N THR A 171 -15.92 22.62 23.47
CA THR A 171 -15.27 23.90 23.15
C THR A 171 -14.82 24.60 24.44
N THR A 172 -13.58 25.08 24.49
CA THR A 172 -13.06 25.85 25.64
C THR A 172 -13.30 27.34 25.48
N GLU A 173 -13.47 27.81 24.24
CA GLU A 173 -13.72 29.20 23.88
C GLU A 173 -14.76 29.29 22.76
N GLN A 174 -14.94 30.49 22.19
CA GLN A 174 -15.79 30.62 21.01
C GLN A 174 -15.06 30.05 19.80
N SER A 175 -15.61 29.02 19.18
CA SER A 175 -14.99 28.30 18.07
C SER A 175 -15.84 28.33 16.81
N THR A 176 -15.19 28.35 15.65
CA THR A 176 -15.82 28.16 14.35
C THR A 176 -15.64 26.71 13.91
N ILE A 177 -16.73 25.96 13.81
CA ILE A 177 -16.72 24.55 13.46
C ILE A 177 -17.21 24.37 12.02
N ALA A 178 -16.39 23.75 11.18
CA ALA A 178 -16.78 23.33 9.84
C ALA A 178 -17.21 21.87 9.83
N VAL A 179 -18.26 21.55 9.10
CA VAL A 179 -18.76 20.18 8.87
C VAL A 179 -18.34 19.76 7.47
N LEU A 180 -17.73 18.58 7.36
CA LEU A 180 -17.28 18.00 6.10
C LEU A 180 -18.05 16.70 5.82
N PRO A 181 -18.55 16.47 4.60
CA PRO A 181 -19.35 15.31 4.22
C PRO A 181 -18.45 14.13 3.87
N VAL A 182 -17.66 13.69 4.84
CA VAL A 182 -16.81 12.51 4.75
C VAL A 182 -16.82 11.80 6.08
N GLY A 183 -16.87 10.47 6.09
CA GLY A 183 -16.81 9.68 7.29
C GLY A 183 -16.23 8.29 7.07
N TYR A 184 -16.43 7.41 8.05
CA TYR A 184 -15.82 6.08 8.00
C TYR A 184 -16.42 5.16 6.94
N ALA A 185 -17.60 5.48 6.38
CA ALA A 185 -18.16 4.76 5.24
C ALA A 185 -17.40 5.07 3.93
N ASP A 186 -16.87 6.28 3.81
CA ASP A 186 -16.04 6.73 2.67
C ASP A 186 -14.56 6.31 2.81
N GLY A 187 -14.22 5.56 3.86
CA GLY A 187 -12.85 5.14 4.18
C GLY A 187 -12.13 6.01 5.21
N TYR A 188 -12.71 7.13 5.65
CA TYR A 188 -12.05 8.05 6.58
C TYR A 188 -12.11 7.49 7.99
N ARG A 189 -11.02 6.85 8.42
CA ARG A 189 -11.04 5.94 9.56
C ARG A 189 -11.53 6.61 10.85
N ARG A 190 -12.42 5.91 11.56
CA ARG A 190 -13.01 6.42 12.80
C ARG A 190 -11.98 6.80 13.87
N LEU A 191 -10.83 6.12 13.88
CA LEU A 191 -9.72 6.35 14.81
C LEU A 191 -8.95 7.67 14.57
N LEU A 192 -9.22 8.36 13.45
CA LEU A 192 -8.67 9.70 13.19
C LEU A 192 -9.33 10.77 14.05
N GLY A 193 -10.54 10.53 14.56
CA GLY A 193 -11.22 11.46 15.45
C GLY A 193 -10.58 11.54 16.85
N ALA A 194 -11.00 12.54 17.62
CA ALA A 194 -10.57 12.70 19.00
C ALA A 194 -11.03 11.50 19.87
N SER A 195 -10.13 11.01 20.71
CA SER A 195 -10.41 9.99 21.73
C SER A 195 -9.64 10.28 23.00
N ASP A 196 -10.06 9.69 24.13
CA ASP A 196 -9.45 9.93 25.45
C ASP A 196 -7.94 9.57 25.47
N ASP A 197 -7.52 8.64 24.60
CA ASP A 197 -6.15 8.09 24.56
C ASP A 197 -5.30 8.56 23.38
N ALA A 198 -5.83 9.41 22.48
CA ALA A 198 -5.07 9.84 21.30
C ALA A 198 -5.56 11.19 20.73
N GLU A 199 -4.60 12.04 20.36
CA GLU A 199 -4.84 13.32 19.67
C GLU A 199 -5.59 13.11 18.35
N ALA A 200 -6.49 14.03 18.03
CA ALA A 200 -7.20 14.01 16.76
C ALA A 200 -6.23 14.24 15.59
N TYR A 201 -6.52 13.61 14.45
CA TYR A 201 -5.91 14.00 13.19
C TYR A 201 -6.52 15.33 12.71
N TYR A 202 -6.09 15.81 11.55
CA TYR A 202 -6.48 17.12 11.03
C TYR A 202 -6.71 17.10 9.53
N VAL A 203 -7.32 18.18 9.05
CA VAL A 203 -7.49 18.49 7.62
C VAL A 203 -6.86 19.85 7.33
N CYS A 204 -6.81 20.26 6.06
CA CYS A 204 -6.37 21.60 5.67
C CYS A 204 -7.46 22.34 4.90
N ILE A 205 -7.81 23.55 5.34
CA ILE A 205 -8.77 24.43 4.67
C ILE A 205 -8.06 25.78 4.46
N LYS A 206 -8.01 26.28 3.22
CA LYS A 206 -7.33 27.55 2.86
C LYS A 206 -5.89 27.65 3.42
N GLY A 207 -5.14 26.55 3.37
CA GLY A 207 -3.75 26.51 3.85
C GLY A 207 -3.59 26.46 5.38
N LYS A 208 -4.68 26.30 6.13
CA LYS A 208 -4.69 26.25 7.60
C LYS A 208 -5.05 24.85 8.09
N ILE A 209 -4.34 24.39 9.11
CA ILE A 209 -4.63 23.11 9.78
C ILE A 209 -5.90 23.25 10.63
N CYS A 210 -6.84 22.33 10.42
CA CYS A 210 -8.10 22.25 11.14
C CYS A 210 -8.20 20.89 11.84
N PRO A 211 -7.97 20.81 13.16
CA PRO A 211 -8.09 19.56 13.91
C PRO A 211 -9.51 18.98 13.86
N ILE A 212 -9.64 17.67 13.80
CA ILE A 212 -10.95 17.00 13.93
C ILE A 212 -11.44 17.15 15.37
N VAL A 213 -12.68 17.62 15.53
CA VAL A 213 -13.33 17.79 16.84
C VAL A 213 -14.45 16.79 17.04
N GLY A 214 -14.34 16.01 18.10
CA GLY A 214 -15.23 14.89 18.38
C GLY A 214 -14.89 13.66 17.54
N ARG A 215 -15.86 12.75 17.44
CA ARG A 215 -15.70 11.48 16.72
C ARG A 215 -16.06 11.63 15.24
N VAL A 216 -15.34 10.91 14.40
CA VAL A 216 -15.71 10.68 13.00
C VAL A 216 -17.02 9.88 12.93
N CYS A 217 -18.01 10.39 12.18
CA CYS A 217 -19.30 9.75 11.96
C CYS A 217 -19.27 8.88 10.69
N MET A 218 -20.41 8.27 10.34
CA MET A 218 -20.53 7.42 9.15
C MET A 218 -20.20 8.20 7.88
N ASP A 219 -20.79 9.39 7.75
CA ASP A 219 -20.76 10.18 6.52
C ASP A 219 -20.25 11.62 6.74
N MET A 220 -19.86 11.96 7.98
CA MET A 220 -19.46 13.33 8.34
C MET A 220 -18.38 13.40 9.41
N ILE A 221 -17.56 14.45 9.32
CA ILE A 221 -16.65 14.90 10.37
C ILE A 221 -16.89 16.37 10.68
N MET A 222 -16.45 16.78 11.87
CA MET A 222 -16.42 18.18 12.29
C MET A 222 -14.96 18.55 12.55
N VAL A 223 -14.56 19.73 12.11
CA VAL A 223 -13.20 20.25 12.29
C VAL A 223 -13.24 21.64 12.89
N ASP A 224 -12.27 21.95 13.74
CA ASP A 224 -12.08 23.30 14.27
C ASP A 224 -11.41 24.18 13.21
N ALA A 225 -12.18 25.11 12.66
CA ALA A 225 -11.77 26.06 11.64
C ALA A 225 -11.66 27.49 12.22
N SER A 226 -11.46 27.63 13.53
CA SER A 226 -11.36 28.94 14.20
C SER A 226 -10.20 29.80 13.69
N GLU A 227 -9.12 29.16 13.22
CA GLU A 227 -7.92 29.80 12.65
C GLU A 227 -8.02 30.07 11.13
N VAL A 228 -9.17 29.75 10.52
CA VAL A 228 -9.41 29.94 9.08
C VAL A 228 -10.19 31.23 8.87
N ASP A 229 -9.56 32.21 8.22
CA ASP A 229 -10.22 33.46 7.84
C ASP A 229 -11.35 33.21 6.84
N ASP A 230 -12.53 33.77 7.14
CA ASP A 230 -13.73 33.72 6.29
C ASP A 230 -14.07 32.32 5.75
N VAL A 231 -13.94 31.27 6.57
CA VAL A 231 -14.38 29.92 6.19
C VAL A 231 -15.88 29.90 5.87
N ALA A 232 -16.22 29.32 4.72
CA ALA A 232 -17.56 29.32 4.15
C ALA A 232 -17.96 27.95 3.60
N GLU A 233 -19.26 27.74 3.43
CA GLU A 233 -19.79 26.59 2.70
C GLU A 233 -19.26 26.59 1.25
N GLY A 234 -18.86 25.43 0.76
CA GLY A 234 -18.21 25.24 -0.55
C GLY A 234 -16.69 25.42 -0.56
N ASP A 235 -16.06 25.86 0.55
CA ASP A 235 -14.60 25.88 0.65
C ASP A 235 -14.03 24.45 0.55
N CYS A 236 -12.94 24.29 -0.22
CA CYS A 236 -12.25 23.02 -0.35
C CYS A 236 -11.51 22.65 0.95
N ALA A 237 -11.71 21.43 1.42
CA ALA A 237 -11.03 20.83 2.56
C ALA A 237 -10.19 19.63 2.09
N TRP A 238 -8.90 19.69 2.37
CA TRP A 238 -7.95 18.63 2.05
C TRP A 238 -7.84 17.64 3.20
N LEU A 239 -8.10 16.37 2.88
CA LEU A 239 -8.04 15.23 3.81
C LEU A 239 -6.70 14.49 3.70
N MET A 240 -6.12 14.46 2.50
CA MET A 240 -4.82 13.87 2.18
C MET A 240 -4.24 14.54 0.93
N GLY A 241 -2.92 14.72 0.86
CA GLY A 241 -2.22 15.30 -0.29
C GLY A 241 -1.41 16.54 0.06
N CYS A 242 -1.13 17.38 -0.94
CA CYS A 242 -0.26 18.55 -0.84
C CYS A 242 -1.01 19.80 -1.32
N PRO A 243 -1.79 20.47 -0.45
CA PRO A 243 -2.61 21.62 -0.83
C PRO A 243 -1.76 22.73 -1.46
N ASP A 244 -2.05 23.08 -2.70
CA ASP A 244 -1.31 24.08 -3.49
C ASP A 244 0.21 23.80 -3.58
N GLY A 245 0.60 22.52 -3.50
CA GLY A 245 2.00 22.09 -3.51
C GLY A 245 2.76 22.34 -2.20
N ASN A 246 2.07 22.71 -1.11
CA ASN A 246 2.66 22.87 0.21
C ASN A 246 2.49 21.61 1.07
N ASP A 247 3.59 21.09 1.60
CA ASP A 247 3.56 20.00 2.56
C ASP A 247 3.08 20.53 3.92
N VAL A 248 1.84 20.16 4.26
CA VAL A 248 1.19 20.51 5.54
C VAL A 248 1.02 19.28 6.44
N GLY A 249 1.74 18.17 6.18
CA GLY A 249 1.63 16.94 6.99
C GLY A 249 0.36 16.12 6.74
N LEU A 250 -0.26 16.30 5.57
CA LEU A 250 -1.39 15.50 5.09
C LEU A 250 -0.94 14.37 4.15
N HIS A 251 0.32 13.95 4.24
CA HIS A 251 0.80 12.83 3.44
C HIS A 251 0.15 11.53 3.91
N CYS A 252 -0.03 10.58 2.99
CA CYS A 252 -0.61 9.27 3.29
C CYS A 252 0.15 8.53 4.43
N ASP A 253 1.47 8.69 4.50
CA ASP A 253 2.29 8.13 5.58
C ASP A 253 2.02 8.76 6.96
N ASP A 254 1.63 10.04 7.02
CA ASP A 254 1.28 10.71 8.28
C ASP A 254 -0.03 10.14 8.84
N MET A 255 -1.01 9.94 7.97
CA MET A 255 -2.27 9.28 8.32
C MET A 255 -2.04 7.82 8.74
N ALA A 256 -1.19 7.09 8.00
CA ALA A 256 -0.82 5.72 8.32
C ALA A 256 -0.14 5.62 9.70
N LYS A 257 0.79 6.53 10.00
CA LYS A 257 1.45 6.63 11.30
C LYS A 257 0.45 6.89 12.42
N ARG A 258 -0.51 7.80 12.21
CA ARG A 258 -1.57 8.07 13.19
C ARG A 258 -2.45 6.85 13.49
N LEU A 259 -2.66 6.01 12.49
CA LEU A 259 -3.49 4.81 12.56
C LEU A 259 -2.69 3.54 12.90
N SER A 260 -1.38 3.66 13.14
CA SER A 260 -0.48 2.52 13.36
C SER A 260 -0.58 1.47 12.24
N THR A 261 -0.62 1.94 11.00
CA THR A 261 -0.68 1.12 9.78
C THR A 261 0.30 1.61 8.72
N ILE A 262 0.12 1.17 7.48
CA ILE A 262 0.93 1.47 6.30
C ILE A 262 0.12 2.22 5.24
N ASN A 263 0.81 2.97 4.39
CA ASN A 263 0.19 3.73 3.29
C ASN A 263 -0.60 2.86 2.28
N TYR A 264 -0.24 1.57 2.15
CA TYR A 264 -1.00 0.60 1.39
C TYR A 264 -2.43 0.47 1.91
N GLU A 265 -2.62 0.44 3.23
CA GLU A 265 -3.96 0.31 3.80
C GLU A 265 -4.73 1.60 3.53
N ILE A 266 -4.15 2.76 3.85
CA ILE A 266 -4.79 4.07 3.68
C ILE A 266 -5.31 4.27 2.24
N THR A 267 -4.48 3.99 1.24
CA THR A 267 -4.85 4.15 -0.17
C THR A 267 -5.86 3.12 -0.67
N CYS A 268 -5.93 1.92 -0.07
CA CYS A 268 -6.92 0.90 -0.45
C CYS A 268 -8.29 1.11 0.22
N LEU A 269 -8.38 2.02 1.19
CA LEU A 269 -9.57 2.17 2.01
C LEU A 269 -10.54 3.25 1.54
N VAL A 270 -10.10 4.15 0.66
CA VAL A 270 -10.97 5.17 0.08
C VAL A 270 -12.11 4.46 -0.67
N GLY A 271 -13.35 4.73 -0.23
CA GLY A 271 -14.58 4.04 -0.64
C GLY A 271 -15.42 4.78 -1.65
#